data_AF-A0A1C6F2V7-F1
#
_entry.id   AF-A0A1C6F2V7-F1
#
_cell.length_a   1.000
_cell.length_b   1.000
_cell.length_c   1.000
_cell.angle_alpha   90.00
_cell.angle_beta   90.00
_cell.angle_gamma   90.00
#
_symmetry.space_group_name_H-M   'P 1'
#
loop_
_entity.id
_entity.type
_entity.pdbx_description
1 polymer ?
#
loop_
_entity_poly.entity_id
_entity_poly.type
_entity_poly.pdbx_seq_one_letter_code
_entity_poly.pdbx_strand_id
1 'polypeptide(L)'
;MSHFSVSVIVPHDYSNSHVTANDIENCLHRILAPYDEQTEEAEYREFEDRTDEAKADYETDTMRVIRYPDGTIRSIYDRIFTDKFYIHEDVIYQYGAEKSIADKLQTEESKALELVNDYPVKAWYASFEAYCEEHRGYIQDSEGLWGYTYNPNAKWDWWQIGGRFSRNFLVKEDLEDCIISYDRSGGEPDGAPRGYKYVDAARKKDICWDLMKQLTVEEVEKGYQKCVAAFASNDPTGFGPLTKIVEDGIASWGSMIYLKGETLDEFKARKGATDMDQYMISSFAAIDRNGDWLGSGDMGWFGISTNDKEERAWNDELQTLMNEAQDDDFLVVVDCHI
;
A
#
# COMPACT_ATOMS: atom_id res chain seq x y z
N MET A 1 5.29 0.06 5.52
CA MET A 1 3.94 0.53 5.88
C MET A 1 3.13 0.22 4.64
N SER A 2 2.21 -0.75 4.64
CA SER A 2 1.52 -1.18 3.40
C SER A 2 0.39 -0.23 2.97
N HIS A 3 0.51 1.06 3.24
CA HIS A 3 -0.57 2.03 3.08
C HIS A 3 -0.07 3.30 2.41
N PHE A 4 -0.91 3.91 1.58
CA PHE A 4 -0.63 5.16 0.88
C PHE A 4 -1.89 6.01 0.70
N SER A 5 -1.70 7.33 0.53
CA SER A 5 -2.79 8.29 0.45
C SER A 5 -3.22 8.55 -1.00
N VAL A 6 -4.53 8.63 -1.21
CA VAL A 6 -5.14 9.01 -2.49
C VAL A 6 -6.11 10.16 -2.27
N SER A 7 -5.96 11.25 -3.01
CA SER A 7 -6.95 12.34 -3.07
C SER A 7 -7.93 12.11 -4.22
N VAL A 8 -9.21 11.96 -3.92
CA VAL A 8 -10.24 11.69 -4.93
C VAL A 8 -11.14 12.90 -5.10
N ILE A 9 -11.31 13.34 -6.35
CA ILE A 9 -12.33 14.33 -6.71
C ILE A 9 -13.65 13.58 -6.96
N VAL A 10 -14.67 13.87 -6.15
CA VAL A 10 -16.02 13.35 -6.35
C VAL A 10 -16.87 14.47 -6.94
N PRO A 11 -17.30 14.36 -8.21
CA PRO A 11 -18.09 15.41 -8.86
C PRO A 11 -19.37 15.73 -8.10
N HIS A 12 -19.76 17.01 -8.02
CA HIS A 12 -21.01 17.41 -7.36
C HIS A 12 -22.23 16.67 -7.93
N ASP A 13 -22.26 16.52 -9.26
CA ASP A 13 -23.23 15.73 -9.97
C ASP A 13 -22.58 14.43 -10.41
N TYR A 14 -22.89 13.33 -9.70
CA TYR A 14 -22.37 12.01 -10.00
C TYR A 14 -23.52 11.03 -10.17
N SER A 15 -23.49 10.25 -11.27
CA SER A 15 -24.54 9.26 -11.58
C SER A 15 -25.98 9.84 -11.59
N ASN A 16 -26.15 11.09 -12.05
CA ASN A 16 -27.41 11.84 -12.09
C ASN A 16 -28.01 12.22 -10.73
N SER A 17 -27.20 12.28 -9.67
CA SER A 17 -27.60 12.77 -8.34
C SER A 17 -26.64 13.82 -7.81
N HIS A 18 -27.18 14.79 -7.08
CA HIS A 18 -26.39 15.73 -6.28
C HIS A 18 -25.78 15.00 -5.09
N VAL A 19 -24.45 14.93 -5.06
CA VAL A 19 -23.69 14.26 -3.99
C VAL A 19 -23.73 15.08 -2.71
N THR A 20 -24.04 14.42 -1.61
CA THR A 20 -23.86 14.92 -0.23
C THR A 20 -22.78 14.10 0.48
N ALA A 21 -22.35 14.53 1.66
CA ALA A 21 -21.35 13.81 2.46
C ALA A 21 -21.75 12.34 2.75
N ASN A 22 -23.04 12.05 2.88
CA ASN A 22 -23.55 10.69 3.11
C ASN A 22 -23.44 9.77 1.88
N ASP A 23 -23.28 10.34 0.68
CA ASP A 23 -23.21 9.60 -0.57
C ASP A 23 -21.76 9.29 -0.99
N ILE A 24 -20.77 9.91 -0.35
CA ILE A 24 -19.35 9.87 -0.74
C ILE A 24 -18.83 8.43 -0.78
N GLU A 25 -19.09 7.62 0.26
CA GLU A 25 -18.60 6.23 0.31
C GLU A 25 -19.13 5.41 -0.88
N ASN A 26 -20.41 5.57 -1.22
CA ASN A 26 -21.02 4.92 -2.39
C ASN A 26 -20.43 5.43 -3.72
N CYS A 27 -20.07 6.71 -3.79
CA CYS A 27 -19.40 7.27 -4.97
C CYS A 27 -17.99 6.70 -5.11
N LEU A 28 -17.24 6.62 -4.01
CA LEU A 28 -15.89 6.06 -3.98
C LEU A 28 -15.86 4.58 -4.38
N HIS A 29 -16.84 3.77 -3.95
CA HIS A 29 -16.96 2.39 -4.43
C HIS A 29 -16.97 2.28 -5.96
N ARG A 30 -17.56 3.25 -6.66
CA ARG A 30 -17.61 3.27 -8.13
C ARG A 30 -16.36 3.87 -8.76
N ILE A 31 -15.86 4.97 -8.20
CA ILE A 31 -14.68 5.69 -8.71
C ILE A 31 -13.41 4.82 -8.55
N LEU A 32 -13.30 4.08 -7.45
CA LEU A 32 -12.14 3.25 -7.15
C LEU A 32 -12.21 1.85 -7.76
N ALA A 33 -13.40 1.34 -8.12
CA ALA A 33 -13.60 -0.02 -8.63
C ALA A 33 -12.67 -0.42 -9.80
N PRO A 34 -12.36 0.46 -10.78
CA PRO A 34 -11.43 0.10 -11.86
C PRO A 34 -10.01 -0.23 -11.38
N TYR A 35 -9.64 0.16 -10.16
CA TYR A 35 -8.30 0.03 -9.58
C TYR A 35 -8.23 -1.00 -8.45
N ASP A 36 -9.32 -1.73 -8.19
CA ASP A 36 -9.39 -2.80 -7.20
C ASP A 36 -8.66 -4.05 -7.70
N GLU A 37 -7.62 -4.48 -6.98
CA GLU A 37 -6.88 -5.71 -7.26
C GLU A 37 -7.77 -6.96 -7.18
N GLN A 38 -8.75 -6.95 -6.27
CA GLN A 38 -9.62 -8.08 -5.96
C GLN A 38 -10.94 -8.02 -6.72
N THR A 39 -11.05 -7.17 -7.74
CA THR A 39 -12.30 -7.01 -8.49
C THR A 39 -12.81 -8.33 -9.09
N GLU A 40 -14.10 -8.58 -8.93
CA GLU A 40 -14.80 -9.68 -9.60
C GLU A 40 -15.46 -9.24 -10.92
N GLU A 41 -15.45 -7.94 -11.22
CA GLU A 41 -16.06 -7.36 -12.42
C GLU A 41 -15.25 -7.74 -13.67
N ALA A 42 -15.88 -8.49 -14.58
CA ALA A 42 -15.20 -9.01 -15.76
C ALA A 42 -14.64 -7.91 -16.69
N GLU A 43 -15.18 -6.69 -16.65
CA GLU A 43 -14.72 -5.57 -17.48
C GLU A 43 -13.34 -5.03 -17.07
N TYR A 44 -12.92 -5.24 -15.83
CA TYR A 44 -11.61 -4.80 -15.32
C TYR A 44 -10.59 -5.94 -15.26
N ARG A 45 -10.93 -7.14 -15.71
CA ARG A 45 -10.06 -8.32 -15.60
C ARG A 45 -9.51 -8.74 -16.95
N GLU A 46 -8.23 -9.05 -16.94
CA GLU A 46 -7.56 -9.72 -18.05
C GLU A 46 -7.17 -11.13 -17.63
N PHE A 47 -7.20 -12.07 -18.57
CA PHE A 47 -6.73 -13.44 -18.36
C PHE A 47 -5.28 -13.56 -18.85
N GLU A 48 -4.38 -13.96 -17.97
CA GLU A 48 -3.01 -14.30 -18.33
C GLU A 48 -2.90 -15.81 -18.57
N ASP A 49 -2.77 -16.20 -19.83
CA ASP A 49 -2.52 -17.60 -20.21
C ASP A 49 -1.10 -18.02 -19.78
N ARG A 50 -1.03 -19.06 -18.95
CA ARG A 50 0.21 -19.70 -18.48
C ARG A 50 0.24 -21.19 -18.84
N THR A 51 -0.59 -21.64 -19.78
CA THR A 51 -0.79 -23.06 -20.10
C THR A 51 0.50 -23.77 -20.50
N ASP A 52 1.24 -23.20 -21.45
CA ASP A 52 2.44 -23.84 -21.98
C ASP A 52 3.60 -23.84 -20.97
N GLU A 53 3.72 -22.79 -20.16
CA GLU A 53 4.63 -22.76 -19.02
C GLU A 53 4.27 -23.83 -17.99
N ALA A 54 2.99 -23.90 -17.59
CA ALA A 54 2.52 -24.89 -16.64
C ALA A 54 2.75 -26.32 -17.13
N LYS A 55 2.58 -26.60 -18.44
CA LYS A 55 2.85 -27.92 -19.01
C LYS A 55 4.33 -28.28 -18.93
N ALA A 56 5.21 -27.33 -19.23
CA ALA A 56 6.65 -27.54 -19.13
C ALA A 56 7.04 -27.80 -17.67
N ASP A 57 6.57 -26.95 -16.76
CA ASP A 57 6.84 -27.04 -15.33
C ASP A 57 6.28 -28.34 -14.74
N TYR A 58 5.08 -28.77 -15.11
CA TYR A 58 4.52 -30.05 -14.66
C TYR A 58 5.43 -31.26 -15.01
N GLU A 59 6.11 -31.20 -16.15
CA GLU A 59 7.00 -32.28 -16.58
C GLU A 59 8.35 -32.29 -15.86
N THR A 60 8.83 -31.12 -15.41
CA THR A 60 10.21 -30.92 -14.92
C THR A 60 10.33 -30.51 -13.46
N ASP A 61 9.32 -29.87 -12.89
CA ASP A 61 9.35 -29.33 -11.53
C ASP A 61 9.46 -30.45 -10.49
N THR A 62 10.10 -30.07 -9.40
CA THR A 62 10.26 -30.91 -8.23
C THR A 62 9.80 -30.18 -6.97
N MET A 63 9.45 -30.95 -5.94
CA MET A 63 9.06 -30.42 -4.64
C MET A 63 9.69 -31.22 -3.50
N ARG A 64 9.73 -30.59 -2.34
CA ARG A 64 10.22 -31.21 -1.10
C ARG A 64 9.09 -31.99 -0.45
N VAL A 65 9.37 -33.26 -0.14
CA VAL A 65 8.42 -34.16 0.52
C VAL A 65 9.13 -34.98 1.59
N ILE A 66 8.35 -35.56 2.50
CA ILE A 66 8.80 -36.50 3.50
C ILE A 66 8.35 -37.90 3.10
N ARG A 67 9.30 -38.83 2.95
CA ARG A 67 9.03 -40.26 2.79
C ARG A 67 9.13 -40.93 4.15
N TYR A 68 8.04 -41.59 4.54
CA TYR A 68 7.93 -42.36 5.77
C TYR A 68 8.46 -43.79 5.58
N PRO A 69 8.83 -44.49 6.67
CA PRO A 69 9.35 -45.87 6.60
C PRO A 69 8.40 -46.88 5.94
N ASP A 70 7.10 -46.61 5.97
CA ASP A 70 6.07 -47.44 5.34
C ASP A 70 5.92 -47.18 3.83
N GLY A 71 6.72 -46.25 3.28
CA GLY A 71 6.68 -45.82 1.89
C GLY A 71 5.70 -44.68 1.61
N THR A 72 4.92 -44.23 2.60
CA THR A 72 4.00 -43.10 2.44
C THR A 72 4.78 -41.82 2.19
N ILE A 73 4.30 -41.00 1.25
CA ILE A 73 4.90 -39.69 0.94
C ILE A 73 3.93 -38.61 1.40
N ARG A 74 4.44 -37.59 2.10
CA ARG A 74 3.67 -36.44 2.60
C ARG A 74 4.37 -35.12 2.30
N SER A 75 3.60 -34.04 2.22
CA SER A 75 4.13 -32.69 2.12
C SER A 75 4.94 -32.34 3.37
N ILE A 76 5.99 -31.53 3.22
CA ILE A 76 6.73 -30.95 4.36
C ILE A 76 5.86 -30.04 5.23
N TYR A 77 4.67 -29.64 4.75
CA TYR A 77 3.68 -28.84 5.47
C TYR A 77 2.54 -29.68 6.07
N ASP A 78 2.54 -31.01 5.90
CA ASP A 78 1.52 -31.89 6.49
C ASP A 78 1.55 -31.77 8.03
N ARG A 79 0.37 -31.65 8.65
CA ARG A 79 0.24 -31.55 10.12
C ARG A 79 0.83 -32.75 10.85
N ILE A 80 0.71 -33.95 10.28
CA ILE A 80 1.28 -35.17 10.86
C ILE A 80 2.81 -35.05 11.01
N PHE A 81 3.46 -34.35 10.08
CA PHE A 81 4.88 -34.03 10.16
C PHE A 81 5.12 -32.82 11.08
N THR A 82 4.53 -31.67 10.76
CA THR A 82 4.82 -30.36 11.40
C THR A 82 4.41 -30.26 12.87
N ASP A 83 3.55 -31.14 13.37
CA ASP A 83 3.25 -31.19 14.80
C ASP A 83 4.38 -31.81 15.64
N LYS A 84 5.21 -32.67 15.03
CA LYS A 84 6.24 -33.44 15.73
C LYS A 84 7.66 -33.11 15.30
N PHE A 85 7.84 -32.78 14.03
CA PHE A 85 9.15 -32.63 13.41
C PHE A 85 9.28 -31.28 12.71
N TYR A 86 10.53 -30.88 12.49
CA TYR A 86 10.90 -29.72 11.69
C TYR A 86 12.18 -30.00 10.90
N ILE A 87 12.41 -29.19 9.87
CA ILE A 87 13.59 -29.30 9.01
C ILE A 87 14.54 -28.14 9.34
N HIS A 88 15.82 -28.43 9.51
CA HIS A 88 16.87 -27.42 9.63
C HIS A 88 18.12 -27.92 8.90
N GLU A 89 18.67 -27.14 7.97
CA GLU A 89 19.84 -27.53 7.16
C GLU A 89 19.66 -28.91 6.47
N ASP A 90 18.48 -29.15 5.88
CA ASP A 90 18.08 -30.42 5.24
C ASP A 90 18.08 -31.66 6.14
N VAL A 91 18.09 -31.46 7.45
CA VAL A 91 18.00 -32.53 8.43
C VAL A 91 16.67 -32.45 9.17
N ILE A 92 16.04 -33.62 9.37
CA ILE A 92 14.78 -33.74 10.12
C ILE A 92 15.08 -33.92 11.61
N TYR A 93 14.52 -33.03 12.42
CA TYR A 93 14.60 -33.03 13.87
C TYR A 93 13.22 -33.17 14.48
N GLN A 94 13.15 -33.72 15.69
CA GLN A 94 11.95 -33.73 16.50
C GLN A 94 11.95 -32.50 17.41
N TYR A 95 10.76 -31.92 17.62
CA TYR A 95 10.58 -30.88 18.64
C TYR A 95 10.86 -31.42 20.05
N GLY A 96 11.53 -30.62 20.87
CA GLY A 96 11.66 -30.83 22.31
C GLY A 96 10.40 -30.41 23.07
N ALA A 97 10.51 -30.32 24.40
CA ALA A 97 9.43 -29.80 25.24
C ALA A 97 9.00 -28.40 24.77
N GLU A 98 7.70 -28.13 24.80
CA GLU A 98 7.12 -26.83 24.38
C GLU A 98 7.51 -26.39 22.95
N LYS A 99 7.72 -27.34 22.03
CA LYS A 99 8.21 -27.08 20.66
C LYS A 99 9.60 -26.43 20.60
N SER A 100 10.45 -26.68 21.59
CA SER A 100 11.85 -26.24 21.57
C SER A 100 12.62 -26.82 20.36
N ILE A 101 13.42 -25.97 19.72
CA ILE A 101 14.34 -26.32 18.61
C ILE A 101 15.82 -26.25 19.01
N ALA A 102 16.12 -25.84 20.26
CA ALA A 102 17.48 -25.56 20.71
C ALA A 102 18.37 -26.81 20.72
N ASP A 103 17.80 -27.94 21.11
CA ASP A 103 18.55 -29.17 21.33
C ASP A 103 18.79 -29.98 20.04
N LYS A 104 18.22 -29.54 18.90
CA LYS A 104 18.33 -30.22 17.59
C LYS A 104 18.19 -31.75 17.73
N LEU A 105 17.07 -32.20 18.32
CA LEU A 105 16.89 -33.60 18.72
C LEU A 105 16.72 -34.50 17.49
N GLN A 106 17.64 -35.45 17.30
CA GLN A 106 17.51 -36.52 16.31
C GLN A 106 17.13 -37.83 16.99
N THR A 107 15.84 -38.13 17.00
CA THR A 107 15.30 -39.38 17.53
C THR A 107 15.36 -40.47 16.47
N GLU A 108 15.15 -41.72 16.88
CA GLU A 108 15.02 -42.82 15.92
C GLU A 108 13.86 -42.60 14.94
N GLU A 109 12.77 -41.97 15.39
CA GLU A 109 11.64 -41.59 14.55
C GLU A 109 12.03 -40.53 13.52
N SER A 110 12.76 -39.47 13.92
CA SER A 110 13.15 -38.41 13.00
C SER A 110 14.19 -38.88 11.98
N LYS A 111 15.11 -39.78 12.36
CA LYS A 111 16.10 -40.39 11.46
C LYS A 111 15.50 -41.40 10.50
N ALA A 112 14.36 -42.00 10.85
CA ALA A 112 13.67 -42.95 9.98
C ALA A 112 12.91 -42.25 8.84
N LEU A 113 12.66 -40.95 8.95
CA LEU A 113 12.07 -40.14 7.89
C LEU A 113 13.15 -39.72 6.88
N GLU A 114 12.80 -39.78 5.60
CA GLU A 114 13.66 -39.31 4.53
C GLU A 114 13.09 -38.00 3.97
N LEU A 115 13.90 -36.94 3.99
CA LEU A 115 13.61 -35.72 3.25
C LEU A 115 14.04 -35.92 1.80
N VAL A 116 13.07 -35.90 0.89
CA VAL A 116 13.31 -35.95 -0.55
C VAL A 116 13.16 -34.54 -1.09
N ASN A 117 14.27 -33.94 -1.54
CA ASN A 117 14.26 -32.55 -2.00
C ASN A 117 13.71 -32.37 -3.42
N ASP A 118 13.90 -33.39 -4.27
CA ASP A 118 13.62 -33.31 -5.70
C ASP A 118 12.53 -34.31 -6.12
N TYR A 119 11.41 -34.37 -5.38
CA TYR A 119 10.31 -35.28 -5.74
C TYR A 119 9.55 -34.73 -6.94
N PRO A 120 9.42 -35.48 -8.06
CA PRO A 120 8.77 -34.96 -9.26
C PRO A 120 7.32 -34.57 -8.99
N VAL A 121 6.94 -33.35 -9.37
CA VAL A 121 5.59 -32.82 -9.19
C VAL A 121 4.53 -33.71 -9.85
N LYS A 122 4.79 -34.22 -11.06
CA LYS A 122 3.89 -35.17 -11.75
C LYS A 122 3.73 -36.54 -11.08
N ALA A 123 4.59 -36.87 -10.10
CA ALA A 123 4.40 -38.05 -9.26
C ALA A 123 3.56 -37.74 -8.01
N TRP A 124 3.35 -36.46 -7.70
CA TRP A 124 2.48 -35.99 -6.62
C TRP A 124 1.07 -35.74 -7.13
N TYR A 125 0.93 -34.96 -8.20
CA TYR A 125 -0.35 -34.66 -8.83
C TYR A 125 -0.63 -35.66 -9.94
N ALA A 126 -1.80 -36.30 -9.88
CA ALA A 126 -2.16 -37.39 -10.80
C ALA A 126 -2.46 -36.92 -12.23
N SER A 127 -2.76 -35.64 -12.41
CA SER A 127 -3.02 -35.04 -13.71
C SER A 127 -2.52 -33.60 -13.76
N PHE A 128 -2.39 -33.09 -14.99
CA PHE A 128 -2.00 -31.71 -15.25
C PHE A 128 -3.02 -30.72 -14.67
N GLU A 129 -4.31 -31.03 -14.76
CA GLU A 129 -5.40 -30.21 -14.23
C GLU A 129 -5.30 -30.09 -12.69
N ALA A 130 -5.09 -31.21 -11.99
CA ALA A 130 -4.89 -31.19 -10.53
C ALA A 130 -3.66 -30.37 -10.13
N TYR A 131 -2.58 -30.43 -10.92
CA TYR A 131 -1.42 -29.57 -10.71
C TYR A 131 -1.77 -28.08 -10.90
N CYS A 132 -2.48 -27.71 -11.96
CA CYS A 132 -2.88 -26.32 -12.19
C CYS A 132 -3.78 -25.78 -11.07
N GLU A 133 -4.81 -26.52 -10.67
CA GLU A 133 -5.76 -26.09 -9.63
C GLU A 133 -5.13 -26.08 -8.23
N GLU A 134 -4.51 -27.18 -7.81
CA GLU A 134 -4.09 -27.37 -6.42
C GLU A 134 -2.69 -26.85 -6.12
N HIS A 135 -1.79 -26.81 -7.12
CA HIS A 135 -0.41 -26.35 -6.93
C HIS A 135 -0.22 -24.91 -7.36
N ARG A 136 -0.71 -24.55 -8.56
CA ARG A 136 -0.49 -23.23 -9.16
C ARG A 136 -1.60 -22.25 -8.82
N GLY A 137 -2.77 -22.72 -8.36
CA GLY A 137 -3.93 -21.89 -8.08
C GLY A 137 -4.55 -21.30 -9.35
N TYR A 138 -4.32 -21.94 -10.50
CA TYR A 138 -4.83 -21.48 -11.78
C TYR A 138 -6.30 -21.84 -11.95
N ILE A 139 -6.98 -21.02 -12.73
CA ILE A 139 -8.32 -21.27 -13.25
C ILE A 139 -8.24 -21.66 -14.73
N GLN A 140 -9.24 -22.40 -15.18
CA GLN A 140 -9.41 -22.71 -16.59
C GLN A 140 -10.41 -21.75 -17.23
N ASP A 141 -10.05 -21.15 -18.37
CA ASP A 141 -10.95 -20.28 -19.13
C ASP A 141 -11.95 -21.09 -20.01
N SER A 142 -12.80 -20.40 -20.76
CA SER A 142 -13.78 -21.05 -21.65
C SER A 142 -13.17 -21.76 -22.86
N GLU A 143 -11.91 -21.46 -23.20
CA GLU A 143 -11.18 -22.08 -24.32
C GLU A 143 -10.34 -23.28 -23.85
N GLY A 144 -10.29 -23.53 -22.54
CA GLY A 144 -9.54 -24.62 -21.92
C GLY A 144 -8.10 -24.26 -21.56
N LEU A 145 -7.73 -22.99 -21.63
CA LEU A 145 -6.43 -22.46 -21.23
C LEU A 145 -6.36 -22.29 -19.72
N TRP A 146 -5.19 -22.49 -19.15
CA TRP A 146 -4.90 -22.41 -17.72
C TRP A 146 -4.08 -21.18 -17.39
N GLY A 147 -4.52 -20.45 -16.37
CA GLY A 147 -3.86 -19.21 -15.97
C GLY A 147 -4.55 -18.56 -14.78
N TYR A 148 -4.41 -17.25 -14.66
CA TYR A 148 -5.13 -16.48 -13.66
C TYR A 148 -5.71 -15.22 -14.29
N THR A 149 -6.71 -14.66 -13.63
CA THR A 149 -7.26 -13.36 -13.98
C THR A 149 -6.81 -12.33 -12.97
N TYR A 150 -6.40 -11.17 -13.45
CA TYR A 150 -5.93 -10.06 -12.65
C TYR A 150 -6.47 -8.74 -13.21
N ASN A 151 -6.48 -7.68 -12.39
CA ASN A 151 -6.78 -6.34 -12.86
C ASN A 151 -5.47 -5.65 -13.29
N PRO A 152 -5.27 -5.35 -14.60
CA PRO A 152 -4.05 -4.70 -15.07
C PRO A 152 -3.91 -3.26 -14.55
N ASN A 153 -5.00 -2.66 -14.09
CA ASN A 153 -5.03 -1.33 -13.51
C ASN A 153 -4.97 -1.36 -11.98
N ALA A 154 -4.84 -2.52 -11.33
CA ALA A 154 -4.82 -2.64 -9.87
C ALA A 154 -3.88 -1.63 -9.20
N LYS A 155 -4.37 -0.95 -8.16
CA LYS A 155 -3.61 -0.02 -7.31
C LYS A 155 -3.74 -0.32 -5.82
N TRP A 156 -4.79 -1.02 -5.41
CA TRP A 156 -5.09 -1.29 -4.01
C TRP A 156 -5.85 -2.62 -3.86
N ASP A 157 -5.73 -3.25 -2.70
CA ASP A 157 -6.49 -4.45 -2.31
C ASP A 157 -7.54 -4.17 -1.20
N TRP A 158 -7.46 -3.00 -0.56
CA TRP A 158 -8.43 -2.47 0.38
C TRP A 158 -8.30 -0.94 0.53
N TRP A 159 -9.38 -0.26 0.94
CA TRP A 159 -9.35 1.19 1.24
C TRP A 159 -10.33 1.61 2.35
N GLN A 160 -10.11 2.81 2.89
CA GLN A 160 -11.05 3.52 3.79
C GLN A 160 -10.90 5.04 3.63
N ILE A 161 -11.95 5.81 3.94
CA ILE A 161 -11.85 7.29 3.99
C ILE A 161 -10.98 7.71 5.18
N GLY A 162 -10.02 8.61 4.93
CA GLY A 162 -9.11 9.14 5.94
C GLY A 162 -8.06 8.13 6.40
N GLY A 163 -8.33 7.41 7.48
CA GLY A 163 -7.45 6.36 8.01
C GLY A 163 -6.14 6.87 8.58
N ARG A 164 -5.01 6.32 8.11
CA ARG A 164 -3.65 6.77 8.50
C ARG A 164 -3.32 8.17 8.01
N PHE A 165 -4.06 8.63 7.01
CA PHE A 165 -3.91 9.94 6.37
C PHE A 165 -5.13 10.82 6.67
N SER A 166 -5.79 10.64 7.81
CA SER A 166 -6.83 11.58 8.25
C SER A 166 -6.25 12.97 8.55
N ARG A 167 -7.14 13.96 8.68
CA ARG A 167 -6.86 15.37 8.97
C ARG A 167 -6.20 16.15 7.83
N ASN A 168 -6.55 15.82 6.60
CA ASN A 168 -5.99 16.48 5.43
C ASN A 168 -6.65 17.81 5.06
N PHE A 169 -7.91 18.04 5.42
CA PHE A 169 -8.60 19.30 5.11
C PHE A 169 -9.06 20.03 6.36
N LEU A 170 -8.97 21.37 6.33
CA LEU A 170 -9.45 22.23 7.40
C LEU A 170 -10.67 23.01 6.93
N VAL A 171 -11.77 22.93 7.69
CA VAL A 171 -13.03 23.64 7.41
C VAL A 171 -13.51 24.39 8.64
N LYS A 172 -14.50 25.26 8.47
CA LYS A 172 -15.16 25.92 9.61
C LYS A 172 -15.87 24.89 10.49
N GLU A 173 -15.85 25.15 11.79
CA GLU A 173 -16.38 24.23 12.82
C GLU A 173 -17.87 23.88 12.59
N ASP A 174 -18.65 24.83 12.07
CA ASP A 174 -20.10 24.72 11.83
C ASP A 174 -20.50 24.07 10.50
N LEU A 175 -19.54 23.66 9.64
CA LEU A 175 -19.86 23.00 8.38
C LEU A 175 -20.45 21.60 8.61
N GLU A 176 -21.65 21.33 8.11
CA GLU A 176 -22.31 20.02 8.31
C GLU A 176 -22.04 19.02 7.17
N ASP A 177 -22.02 19.47 5.91
CA ASP A 177 -21.88 18.63 4.71
C ASP A 177 -20.40 18.24 4.47
N CYS A 178 -19.83 17.46 5.38
CA CYS A 178 -18.44 17.00 5.37
C CYS A 178 -18.28 15.63 6.07
N ILE A 179 -17.16 14.94 5.84
CA ILE A 179 -16.78 13.75 6.63
C ILE A 179 -15.71 14.16 7.62
N ILE A 180 -16.06 14.15 8.92
CA ILE A 180 -15.16 14.53 10.01
C ILE A 180 -14.02 13.52 10.13
N SER A 181 -12.80 14.01 10.36
CA SER A 181 -11.66 13.15 10.66
C SER A 181 -11.84 12.47 12.02
N TYR A 182 -11.83 11.14 12.04
CA TYR A 182 -11.91 10.39 13.30
C TYR A 182 -10.51 10.05 13.84
N ASP A 183 -10.20 10.56 15.03
CA ASP A 183 -8.99 10.16 15.74
C ASP A 183 -9.14 8.74 16.30
N ARG A 184 -8.42 7.77 15.71
CA ARG A 184 -8.33 6.40 16.26
C ARG A 184 -7.49 6.32 17.54
N SER A 185 -6.76 7.38 17.88
CA SER A 185 -5.92 7.51 19.09
C SER A 185 -6.54 8.41 20.16
N GLY A 186 -7.64 7.94 20.77
CA GLY A 186 -7.87 8.16 22.21
C GLY A 186 -7.85 9.60 22.75
N GLY A 187 -8.64 10.50 22.16
CA GLY A 187 -9.14 11.68 22.88
C GLY A 187 -8.17 12.85 23.07
N GLU A 188 -7.11 12.96 22.28
CA GLU A 188 -6.41 14.24 22.14
C GLU A 188 -7.32 15.26 21.45
N PRO A 189 -7.23 16.57 21.78
CA PRO A 189 -7.92 17.60 21.03
C PRO A 189 -7.50 17.52 19.55
N ASP A 190 -8.43 17.74 18.62
CA ASP A 190 -8.24 17.65 17.16
C ASP A 190 -7.07 18.49 16.60
N GLY A 191 -6.40 19.30 17.43
CA GLY A 191 -5.27 20.14 17.03
C GLY A 191 -5.65 21.28 16.08
N ALA A 192 -6.91 21.32 15.63
CA ALA A 192 -7.45 22.33 14.74
C ALA A 192 -7.42 23.72 15.41
N PRO A 193 -7.10 24.79 14.67
CA PRO A 193 -7.23 26.15 15.15
C PRO A 193 -8.66 26.44 15.63
N ARG A 194 -8.80 27.33 16.62
CA ARG A 194 -10.11 27.70 17.18
C ARG A 194 -11.06 28.20 16.09
N GLY A 195 -12.27 27.62 16.03
CA GLY A 195 -13.30 27.92 15.04
C GLY A 195 -13.23 27.06 13.78
N TYR A 196 -12.33 26.06 13.76
CA TYR A 196 -12.13 25.14 12.66
C TYR A 196 -12.12 23.69 13.17
N LYS A 197 -12.26 22.75 12.24
CA LYS A 197 -12.12 21.31 12.47
C LYS A 197 -11.46 20.63 11.29
N TYR A 198 -10.80 19.50 11.54
CA TYR A 198 -10.26 18.68 10.48
C TYR A 198 -11.30 17.71 9.91
N VAL A 199 -11.26 17.53 8.60
CA VAL A 199 -12.17 16.65 7.84
C VAL A 199 -11.39 15.84 6.81
N ASP A 200 -11.91 14.65 6.51
CA ASP A 200 -11.36 13.74 5.50
C ASP A 200 -12.10 13.89 4.16
N ALA A 201 -13.26 14.56 4.16
CA ALA A 201 -13.94 15.00 2.95
C ALA A 201 -14.67 16.33 3.14
N ALA A 202 -14.55 17.23 2.17
CA ALA A 202 -15.33 18.47 2.08
C ALA A 202 -15.39 18.97 0.64
N ARG A 203 -16.33 19.86 0.34
CA ARG A 203 -16.35 20.54 -0.96
C ARG A 203 -15.16 21.47 -1.09
N LYS A 204 -14.60 21.58 -2.30
CA LYS A 204 -13.45 22.43 -2.57
C LYS A 204 -13.63 23.87 -2.07
N LYS A 205 -14.82 24.45 -2.26
CA LYS A 205 -15.14 25.83 -1.82
C LYS A 205 -15.19 26.03 -0.31
N ASP A 206 -15.44 24.96 0.45
CA ASP A 206 -15.63 25.03 1.90
C ASP A 206 -14.31 24.81 2.66
N ILE A 207 -13.27 24.35 1.97
CA ILE A 207 -11.92 24.16 2.51
C ILE A 207 -11.23 25.51 2.70
N CYS A 208 -10.64 25.72 3.88
CA CYS A 208 -9.99 26.95 4.28
C CYS A 208 -8.53 27.02 3.78
N TRP A 209 -8.36 27.08 2.45
CA TRP A 209 -7.07 27.01 1.75
C TRP A 209 -6.04 28.01 2.27
N ASP A 210 -6.41 29.28 2.47
CA ASP A 210 -5.49 30.33 2.95
C ASP A 210 -4.92 30.01 4.34
N LEU A 211 -5.78 29.49 5.24
CA LEU A 211 -5.35 29.11 6.59
C LEU A 211 -4.48 27.86 6.55
N MET A 212 -4.85 26.86 5.74
CA MET A 212 -4.02 25.68 5.54
C MET A 212 -2.65 26.07 5.00
N LYS A 213 -2.58 26.95 4.01
CA LYS A 213 -1.31 27.47 3.46
C LYS A 213 -0.45 28.12 4.52
N GLN A 214 -1.04 28.98 5.37
CA GLN A 214 -0.30 29.59 6.47
C GLN A 214 0.30 28.51 7.40
N LEU A 215 -0.52 27.54 7.83
CA LEU A 215 -0.09 26.48 8.73
C LEU A 215 1.01 25.60 8.12
N THR A 216 0.85 25.22 6.85
CA THR A 216 1.83 24.41 6.11
C THR A 216 3.15 25.16 5.95
N VAL A 217 3.15 26.46 5.62
CA VAL A 217 4.38 27.25 5.53
C VAL A 217 5.10 27.30 6.89
N GLU A 218 4.36 27.54 7.98
CA GLU A 218 4.93 27.52 9.33
C GLU A 218 5.53 26.15 9.70
N GLU A 219 4.88 25.05 9.31
CA GLU A 219 5.36 23.69 9.54
C GLU A 219 6.62 23.37 8.73
N VAL A 220 6.63 23.74 7.44
CA VAL A 220 7.78 23.56 6.54
C VAL A 220 9.00 24.34 7.04
N GLU A 221 8.81 25.57 7.52
CA GLU A 221 9.89 26.37 8.12
C GLU A 221 10.49 25.70 9.36
N LYS A 222 9.64 25.20 10.27
CA LYS A 222 10.08 24.47 11.46
C LYS A 222 10.79 23.16 11.07
N GLY A 223 10.27 22.45 10.08
CA GLY A 223 10.86 21.23 9.52
C GLY A 223 12.26 21.46 8.94
N TYR A 224 12.43 22.53 8.16
CA TYR A 224 13.73 22.95 7.64
C TYR A 224 14.74 23.21 8.76
N GLN A 225 14.37 24.02 9.77
CA GLN A 225 15.23 24.33 10.91
C GLN A 225 15.67 23.05 11.66
N LYS A 226 14.73 22.11 11.84
CA LYS A 226 15.02 20.81 12.46
C LYS A 226 15.98 19.97 11.63
N CYS A 227 15.82 19.94 10.30
CA CYS A 227 16.73 19.24 9.40
C CYS A 227 18.13 19.84 9.39
N VAL A 228 18.25 21.16 9.30
CA VAL A 228 19.54 21.88 9.35
C VAL A 228 20.26 21.57 10.67
N ALA A 229 19.56 21.64 11.80
CA ALA A 229 20.13 21.34 13.11
C ALA A 229 20.63 19.89 13.20
N ALA A 230 19.79 18.92 12.80
CA ALA A 230 20.13 17.50 12.84
C ALA A 230 21.31 17.14 11.92
N PHE A 231 21.35 17.73 10.71
CA PHE A 231 22.45 17.53 9.78
C PHE A 231 23.76 18.08 10.35
N ALA A 232 23.73 19.27 10.96
CA ALA A 232 24.91 19.89 11.57
C ALA A 232 25.42 19.14 12.81
N SER A 233 24.52 18.57 13.62
CA SER A 233 24.88 17.80 14.82
C SER A 233 25.17 16.32 14.55
N ASN A 234 24.94 15.86 13.32
CA ASN A 234 24.96 14.45 12.95
C ASN A 234 24.07 13.57 13.87
N ASP A 235 22.88 14.08 14.21
CA ASP A 235 21.93 13.42 15.14
C ASP A 235 20.51 13.31 14.54
N PRO A 236 20.09 12.11 14.10
CA PRO A 236 18.75 11.89 13.56
C PRO A 236 17.70 11.53 14.62
N THR A 237 18.00 11.57 15.92
CA THR A 237 17.12 11.06 17.01
C THR A 237 15.73 11.72 17.05
N GLY A 238 15.59 12.91 16.45
CA GLY A 238 14.30 13.60 16.30
C GLY A 238 13.44 13.14 15.12
N PHE A 239 13.88 12.19 14.29
CA PHE A 239 13.21 11.74 13.09
C PHE A 239 12.67 10.31 13.22
N GLY A 240 11.76 9.94 12.32
CA GLY A 240 11.15 8.61 12.28
C GLY A 240 12.15 7.48 12.00
N PRO A 241 11.70 6.22 12.13
CA PRO A 241 12.54 5.04 11.85
C PRO A 241 13.12 5.10 10.43
N LEU A 242 14.26 4.44 10.23
CA LEU A 242 15.00 4.39 8.95
C LEU A 242 15.56 5.73 8.44
N THR A 243 15.52 6.79 9.26
CA THR A 243 16.18 8.06 8.94
C THR A 243 17.70 7.95 9.15
N LYS A 244 18.46 8.38 8.14
CA LYS A 244 19.92 8.41 8.16
C LYS A 244 20.45 9.74 7.63
N ILE A 245 21.54 10.20 8.24
CA ILE A 245 22.32 11.32 7.73
C ILE A 245 23.34 10.75 6.75
N VAL A 246 23.38 11.30 5.54
CA VAL A 246 24.26 10.90 4.44
C VAL A 246 25.08 12.10 3.95
N GLU A 247 26.05 11.89 3.06
CA GLU A 247 26.92 12.97 2.58
C GLU A 247 26.14 14.15 1.97
N ASP A 248 25.06 13.84 1.25
CA ASP A 248 24.26 14.80 0.50
C ASP A 248 23.06 15.37 1.28
N GLY A 249 22.87 14.98 2.55
CA GLY A 249 21.75 15.49 3.36
C GLY A 249 21.17 14.47 4.34
N ILE A 250 19.84 14.50 4.51
CA ILE A 250 19.11 13.56 5.36
C ILE A 250 18.17 12.73 4.48
N ALA A 251 18.32 11.41 4.55
CA ALA A 251 17.48 10.46 3.84
C ALA A 251 16.57 9.71 4.82
N SER A 252 15.32 9.49 4.43
CA SER A 252 14.36 8.67 5.18
C SER A 252 13.49 7.93 4.18
N TRP A 253 13.22 6.64 4.44
CA TRP A 253 12.34 5.80 3.60
C TRP A 253 12.66 5.82 2.09
N GLY A 254 13.94 5.94 1.73
CA GLY A 254 14.38 5.95 0.33
C GLY A 254 14.37 7.34 -0.34
N SER A 255 13.85 8.37 0.32
CA SER A 255 13.76 9.73 -0.20
C SER A 255 14.67 10.71 0.56
N MET A 256 15.12 11.76 -0.12
CA MET A 256 15.86 12.86 0.50
C MET A 256 14.89 13.87 1.13
N ILE A 257 14.83 13.90 2.46
CA ILE A 257 13.95 14.84 3.17
C ILE A 257 14.60 16.22 3.32
N TYR A 258 15.93 16.30 3.29
CA TYR A 258 16.71 17.54 3.31
C TYR A 258 17.97 17.40 2.46
N LEU A 259 18.27 18.42 1.65
CA LEU A 259 19.48 18.46 0.81
C LEU A 259 20.54 19.38 1.44
N LYS A 260 21.79 18.92 1.46
CA LYS A 260 22.89 19.70 2.00
C LYS A 260 23.09 21.00 1.21
N GLY A 261 23.02 22.13 1.91
CA GLY A 261 23.27 23.45 1.34
C GLY A 261 22.04 24.10 0.70
N GLU A 262 20.90 23.41 0.69
CA GLU A 262 19.59 23.96 0.33
C GLU A 262 19.23 25.14 1.26
N THR A 263 18.78 26.24 0.67
CA THR A 263 18.24 27.41 1.40
C THR A 263 16.81 27.15 1.84
N LEU A 264 16.30 27.95 2.78
CA LEU A 264 14.89 27.84 3.21
C LEU A 264 13.91 28.04 2.02
N ASP A 265 14.22 28.95 1.10
CA ASP A 265 13.36 29.23 -0.05
C ASP A 265 13.36 28.06 -1.05
N GLU A 266 14.52 27.43 -1.30
CA GLU A 266 14.62 26.22 -2.11
C GLU A 266 13.87 25.04 -1.45
N PHE A 267 13.98 24.90 -0.13
CA PHE A 267 13.24 23.90 0.64
C PHE A 267 11.73 24.10 0.54
N LYS A 268 11.24 25.33 0.73
CA LYS A 268 9.83 25.67 0.54
C LYS A 268 9.36 25.38 -0.88
N ALA A 269 10.17 25.74 -1.88
CA ALA A 269 9.86 25.48 -3.28
C ALA A 269 9.67 23.98 -3.52
N ARG A 270 10.62 23.15 -3.09
CA ARG A 270 10.54 21.69 -3.22
C ARG A 270 9.36 21.08 -2.48
N LYS A 271 9.05 21.58 -1.27
CA LYS A 271 7.96 21.11 -0.42
C LYS A 271 6.56 21.61 -0.80
N GLY A 272 6.40 22.42 -1.84
CA GLY A 272 5.06 22.91 -2.20
C GLY A 272 4.53 24.02 -1.29
N ALA A 273 5.41 24.80 -0.65
CA ALA A 273 5.04 25.78 0.37
C ALA A 273 5.47 27.21 -0.01
N THR A 274 5.26 27.59 -1.26
CA THR A 274 5.54 28.93 -1.79
C THR A 274 4.26 29.74 -1.99
N ASP A 275 4.42 31.02 -2.34
CA ASP A 275 3.29 31.89 -2.68
C ASP A 275 2.50 31.39 -3.90
N MET A 276 3.11 30.59 -4.78
CA MET A 276 2.45 30.01 -5.95
C MET A 276 1.55 28.81 -5.61
N ASP A 277 1.82 28.13 -4.48
CA ASP A 277 1.08 26.95 -4.06
C ASP A 277 -0.22 27.36 -3.37
N GLN A 278 -1.37 27.01 -3.95
CA GLN A 278 -2.69 27.40 -3.45
C GLN A 278 -3.35 26.30 -2.61
N TYR A 279 -3.15 25.05 -3.01
CA TYR A 279 -3.83 23.90 -2.41
C TYR A 279 -2.82 23.04 -1.66
N MET A 280 -2.95 22.93 -0.34
CA MET A 280 -2.01 22.18 0.50
C MET A 280 -2.38 20.69 0.56
N ILE A 281 -2.24 20.00 -0.56
CA ILE A 281 -2.52 18.55 -0.68
C ILE A 281 -1.18 17.81 -0.87
N SER A 282 -0.99 16.73 -0.13
CA SER A 282 0.26 15.95 -0.11
C SER A 282 0.03 14.44 -0.33
N SER A 283 -1.04 14.07 -1.02
CA SER A 283 -1.34 12.66 -1.30
C SER A 283 -0.34 12.03 -2.27
N PHE A 284 -0.07 10.73 -2.12
CA PHE A 284 0.79 9.97 -3.03
C PHE A 284 0.16 9.84 -4.43
N ALA A 285 -1.14 9.61 -4.47
CA ALA A 285 -1.89 9.55 -5.72
C ALA A 285 -3.13 10.47 -5.66
N ALA A 286 -3.74 10.68 -6.81
CA ALA A 286 -5.00 11.36 -6.93
C ALA A 286 -5.87 10.74 -8.03
N ILE A 287 -7.17 10.91 -7.93
CA ILE A 287 -8.13 10.56 -8.97
C ILE A 287 -8.85 11.83 -9.41
N ASP A 288 -8.82 12.08 -10.71
CA ASP A 288 -9.43 13.27 -11.29
C ASP A 288 -10.96 13.19 -11.36
N ARG A 289 -11.56 14.24 -11.91
CA ARG A 289 -13.01 14.35 -12.06
C ARG A 289 -13.60 13.34 -13.07
N ASN A 290 -12.78 12.77 -13.95
CA ASN A 290 -13.16 11.75 -14.93
C ASN A 290 -13.02 10.33 -14.37
N GLY A 291 -12.35 10.17 -13.21
CA GLY A 291 -12.04 8.88 -12.62
C GLY A 291 -10.65 8.36 -13.00
N ASP A 292 -9.81 9.18 -13.63
CA ASP A 292 -8.46 8.79 -14.06
C ASP A 292 -7.45 8.90 -12.91
N TRP A 293 -6.64 7.85 -12.75
CA TRP A 293 -5.60 7.76 -11.72
C TRP A 293 -4.32 8.52 -12.11
N LEU A 294 -3.85 9.35 -11.19
CA LEU A 294 -2.53 9.98 -11.22
C LEU A 294 -1.73 9.54 -10.00
N GLY A 295 -0.52 9.01 -10.21
CA GLY A 295 0.40 8.68 -9.12
C GLY A 295 1.64 9.55 -9.15
N SER A 296 2.19 9.86 -7.97
CA SER A 296 3.55 10.39 -7.86
C SER A 296 4.58 9.36 -8.33
N GLY A 297 4.25 8.07 -8.31
CA GLY A 297 5.07 6.97 -8.78
C GLY A 297 4.28 5.65 -8.77
N ASP A 298 5.00 4.54 -8.88
CA ASP A 298 4.45 3.19 -8.83
C ASP A 298 4.57 2.65 -7.40
N MET A 299 3.43 2.57 -6.70
CA MET A 299 3.39 2.01 -5.36
C MET A 299 3.60 0.49 -5.41
N GLY A 300 4.50 -0.03 -4.59
CA GLY A 300 4.81 -1.44 -4.49
C GLY A 300 4.71 -1.97 -3.05
N TRP A 301 5.11 -3.23 -2.90
CA TRP A 301 4.94 -3.96 -1.64
C TRP A 301 5.57 -3.26 -0.44
N PHE A 302 4.92 -3.39 0.71
CA PHE A 302 5.28 -2.71 1.96
C PHE A 302 5.22 -1.17 1.90
N GLY A 303 4.51 -0.61 0.91
CA GLY A 303 4.38 0.81 0.65
C GLY A 303 5.67 1.48 0.21
N ILE A 304 6.49 0.74 -0.54
CA ILE A 304 7.72 1.25 -1.14
C ILE A 304 7.41 1.59 -2.58
N SER A 305 7.57 2.86 -2.93
CA SER A 305 7.33 3.36 -4.29
C SER A 305 8.58 3.29 -5.16
N THR A 306 8.37 3.24 -6.47
CA THR A 306 9.42 3.29 -7.50
C THR A 306 8.97 4.20 -8.64
N ASN A 307 9.90 4.61 -9.51
CA ASN A 307 9.63 5.55 -10.61
C ASN A 307 8.99 6.87 -10.14
N ASP A 308 9.36 7.30 -8.92
CA ASP A 308 8.80 8.49 -8.32
C ASP A 308 9.19 9.74 -9.10
N LYS A 309 8.19 10.58 -9.35
CA LYS A 309 8.35 11.94 -9.85
C LYS A 309 9.10 12.76 -8.81
N GLU A 310 9.85 13.75 -9.30
CA GLU A 310 10.42 14.78 -8.45
C GLU A 310 9.32 15.46 -7.63
N GLU A 311 9.58 15.69 -6.34
CA GLU A 311 8.59 16.18 -5.37
C GLU A 311 7.87 17.46 -5.85
N ARG A 312 8.63 18.41 -6.42
CA ARG A 312 8.09 19.65 -6.99
C ARG A 312 7.16 19.40 -8.18
N ALA A 313 7.54 18.49 -9.07
CA ALA A 313 6.76 18.20 -10.26
C ALA A 313 5.42 17.56 -9.88
N TRP A 314 5.43 16.66 -8.89
CA TRP A 314 4.19 16.08 -8.37
C TRP A 314 3.27 17.13 -7.71
N ASN A 315 3.85 18.03 -6.90
CA ASN A 315 3.08 19.13 -6.30
C ASN A 315 2.43 20.03 -7.38
N ASP A 316 3.14 20.32 -8.49
CA ASP A 316 2.59 21.11 -9.60
C ASP A 316 1.42 20.41 -10.31
N GLU A 317 1.49 19.08 -10.47
CA GLU A 317 0.37 18.29 -10.99
C GLU A 317 -0.84 18.32 -10.06
N LEU A 318 -0.64 18.20 -8.75
CA LEU A 318 -1.73 18.34 -7.77
C LEU A 318 -2.34 19.74 -7.81
N GLN A 319 -1.55 20.80 -7.95
CA GLN A 319 -2.09 22.16 -8.14
C GLN A 319 -2.96 22.24 -9.40
N THR A 320 -2.49 21.65 -10.50
CA THR A 320 -3.22 21.63 -11.78
C THR A 320 -4.54 20.89 -11.65
N LEU A 321 -4.52 19.71 -11.05
CA LEU A 321 -5.70 18.90 -10.76
C LEU A 321 -6.74 19.66 -9.92
N MET A 322 -6.28 20.35 -8.88
CA MET A 322 -7.17 21.14 -8.03
C MET A 322 -7.76 22.35 -8.75
N ASN A 323 -7.06 22.90 -9.76
CA ASN A 323 -7.64 23.96 -10.61
C ASN A 323 -8.74 23.43 -11.55
N GLU A 324 -8.71 22.15 -11.92
CA GLU A 324 -9.74 21.50 -12.74
C GLU A 324 -10.97 21.09 -11.93
N ALA A 325 -10.79 20.79 -10.63
CA ALA A 325 -11.90 20.53 -9.71
C ALA A 325 -12.82 21.74 -9.56
N GLN A 326 -14.14 21.51 -9.58
CA GLN A 326 -15.13 22.55 -9.39
C GLN A 326 -15.31 22.87 -7.90
N ASP A 327 -15.78 24.08 -7.62
CA ASP A 327 -16.01 24.58 -6.25
C ASP A 327 -16.98 23.70 -5.44
N ASP A 328 -17.98 23.13 -6.12
CA ASP A 328 -18.97 22.24 -5.50
C ASP A 328 -18.54 20.76 -5.46
N ASP A 329 -17.45 20.38 -6.14
CA ASP A 329 -16.94 19.01 -6.09
C ASP A 329 -16.38 18.71 -4.69
N PHE A 330 -16.56 17.47 -4.24
CA PHE A 330 -15.95 16.99 -3.00
C PHE A 330 -14.50 16.60 -3.26
N LEU A 331 -13.62 16.98 -2.36
CA LEU A 331 -12.28 16.43 -2.23
C LEU A 331 -12.28 15.45 -1.06
N VAL A 332 -11.80 14.23 -1.30
CA VAL A 332 -11.82 13.15 -0.32
C VAL A 332 -10.43 12.55 -0.21
N VAL A 333 -9.92 12.37 1.01
CA VAL A 333 -8.70 11.60 1.22
C VAL A 333 -9.04 10.17 1.56
N VAL A 334 -8.36 9.24 0.89
CA VAL A 334 -8.54 7.79 1.02
C VAL A 334 -7.20 7.17 1.43
N ASP A 335 -7.24 6.29 2.42
CA ASP A 335 -6.14 5.42 2.84
C ASP A 335 -6.29 4.07 2.13
N CYS A 336 -5.48 3.86 1.10
CA CYS A 336 -5.41 2.62 0.34
C CYS A 336 -4.33 1.70 0.91
N HIS A 337 -4.59 0.39 0.89
CA HIS A 337 -3.64 -0.68 1.20
C HIS A 337 -3.09 -1.32 -0.07
N ILE A 338 -1.85 -1.84 0.02
CA ILE A 338 -1.13 -2.57 -1.04
C ILE A 338 -0.34 -3.78 -0.51
#